data_AF-A0A3C1L235-F1
#
_entry.id   AF-A0A3C1L235-F1
#
_cell.length_a   1.000
_cell.length_b   1.000
_cell.length_c   1.000
_cell.angle_alpha   90.00
_cell.angle_beta   90.00
_cell.angle_gamma   90.00
#
_symmetry.space_group_name_H-M   'P 1'
#
loop_
_entity.id
_entity.type
_entity.pdbx_description
1 polymer ?
#
loop_
_entity_poly.entity_id
_entity_poly.type
_entity_poly.pdbx_seq_one_letter_code
_entity_poly.pdbx_strand_id
1 'polypeptide(L)' 'MAETASQTISIVATPERVWSIAVDFEKYPEWAKDVKDVIVRVRDAEGRPIEVEYRASALGRSTHYTLTYDYSQAPG' A
#
# COMPACT_ATOMS: atom_id res chain seq x y z
N MET A 1 -21.77 -11.50 9.72
CA MET A 1 -20.47 -11.72 10.38
C MET A 1 -19.40 -11.31 9.38
N ALA A 2 -18.50 -10.39 9.73
CA ALA A 2 -17.37 -10.04 8.86
C ALA A 2 -16.19 -10.94 9.24
N GLU A 3 -15.59 -11.60 8.26
CA GLU A 3 -14.36 -12.37 8.48
C GLU A 3 -13.20 -11.40 8.67
N THR A 4 -12.36 -11.65 9.69
CA THR A 4 -11.14 -10.88 9.95
C THR A 4 -9.96 -11.83 9.95
N ALA A 5 -8.85 -11.40 9.36
CA ALA A 5 -7.60 -12.15 9.35
C ALA A 5 -6.46 -11.20 9.72
N SER A 6 -5.51 -11.70 10.51
CA SER A 6 -4.32 -10.97 10.92
C SER A 6 -3.08 -11.79 10.59
N GLN A 7 -2.03 -11.13 10.10
CA GLN A 7 -0.73 -11.75 9.82
C GLN A 7 0.39 -10.86 10.36
N THR A 8 1.43 -11.49 10.92
CA THR A 8 2.61 -10.81 11.43
C THR A 8 3.86 -11.43 10.82
N ILE A 9 4.81 -10.60 10.41
CA ILE A 9 6.11 -11.00 9.87
C ILE A 9 7.22 -10.10 10.44
N SER A 10 8.38 -10.69 10.73
CA SER A 10 9.57 -9.95 11.16
C SER A 10 10.44 -9.63 9.94
N ILE A 11 10.80 -8.36 9.78
CA ILE A 11 11.69 -7.87 8.71
C ILE A 11 12.99 -7.41 9.35
N VAL A 12 14.13 -7.88 8.84
CA VAL A 12 15.47 -7.49 9.33
C VAL A 12 15.86 -6.14 8.71
N ALA A 13 15.20 -5.07 9.14
CA ALA A 13 15.43 -3.69 8.70
C ALA A 13 15.01 -2.69 9.78
N THR A 14 15.44 -1.43 9.68
CA THR A 14 14.96 -0.37 10.57
C THR A 14 13.49 -0.04 10.28
N PRO A 15 12.71 0.40 11.27
CA PRO A 15 11.32 0.82 11.06
C PRO A 15 11.17 1.88 9.96
N GLU A 16 12.08 2.86 9.90
CA GLU A 16 12.09 3.91 8.89
C GLU A 16 12.24 3.34 7.47
N ARG A 17 13.10 2.33 7.30
CA ARG A 17 13.33 1.69 6.00
C ARG A 17 12.10 0.91 5.55
N VAL A 18 11.48 0.17 6.47
CA VAL A 18 10.23 -0.57 6.19
C VAL A 18 9.11 0.41 5.83
N TRP A 19 8.96 1.47 6.63
CA TRP A 19 7.96 2.51 6.41
C TRP A 19 8.11 3.20 5.06
N SER A 20 9.33 3.61 4.71
CA SER A 20 9.63 4.24 3.41
C SER A 20 9.23 3.35 2.23
N ILE A 21 9.36 2.03 2.33
CA ILE A 21 8.91 1.10 1.28
C ILE A 21 7.38 0.96 1.31
N ALA A 22 6.78 0.88 2.51
CA ALA A 22 5.34 0.70 2.68
C ALA A 22 4.50 1.89 2.18
N VAL A 23 5.08 3.09 2.10
CA VAL A 23 4.39 4.29 1.57
C VAL A 23 4.78 4.62 0.13
N ASP A 24 5.72 3.89 -0.46
CA ASP A 24 6.15 4.04 -1.86
C ASP A 24 5.26 3.22 -2.80
N PHE A 25 3.96 3.54 -2.79
CA PHE A 25 2.92 2.74 -3.42
C PHE A 25 3.16 2.51 -4.92
N GLU A 26 3.70 3.51 -5.62
CA GLU A 26 3.96 3.45 -7.07
C GLU A 26 4.95 2.34 -7.45
N LYS A 27 5.78 1.89 -6.50
CA LYS A 27 6.73 0.79 -6.68
C LYS A 27 6.19 -0.59 -6.36
N TYR A 28 4.96 -0.70 -5.87
CA TYR A 28 4.38 -2.00 -5.53
C TYR A 28 4.39 -2.99 -6.71
N PRO A 29 4.12 -2.60 -7.97
CA PRO A 29 4.20 -3.52 -9.10
C PRO A 29 5.58 -4.16 -9.31
N GLU A 30 6.66 -3.57 -8.77
CA GLU A 30 8.00 -4.10 -8.91
C GLU A 30 8.26 -5.34 -8.03
N TRP A 31 7.51 -5.50 -6.93
CA TRP A 31 7.80 -6.55 -5.94
C TRP A 31 6.57 -7.25 -5.35
N ALA A 32 5.43 -6.58 -5.26
CA ALA A 32 4.17 -7.16 -4.79
C ALA A 32 3.47 -7.86 -5.95
N LYS A 33 3.70 -9.18 -6.10
CA LYS A 33 3.30 -9.99 -7.26
C LYS A 33 1.84 -9.82 -7.72
N ASP A 34 0.93 -9.63 -6.77
CA ASP A 34 -0.51 -9.51 -7.05
C ASP A 34 -0.94 -8.08 -7.41
N VAL A 35 -0.07 -7.08 -7.24
CA VAL A 35 -0.31 -5.69 -7.67
C VAL A 35 0.20 -5.51 -9.10
N LYS A 36 -0.67 -5.08 -10.00
CA LYS A 36 -0.37 -4.93 -11.43
C LYS A 36 -0.13 -3.50 -11.86
N ASP A 37 -0.73 -2.55 -11.17
CA ASP A 37 -0.58 -1.12 -11.45
C ASP A 37 -1.02 -0.32 -10.23
N VAL A 38 -0.40 0.84 -10.06
CA VAL A 38 -0.70 1.78 -8.98
C VAL A 38 -0.64 3.19 -9.52
N ILE A 39 -1.66 3.99 -9.20
CA ILE A 39 -1.73 5.40 -9.57
C ILE A 39 -2.06 6.21 -8.32
N VAL A 40 -1.14 7.10 -7.91
CA VAL A 40 -1.42 8.09 -6.87
C VAL A 40 -2.30 9.18 -7.48
N ARG A 41 -3.56 9.25 -7.03
CA ARG A 41 -4.56 10.22 -7.52
C ARG A 41 -4.43 11.57 -6.82
N VAL A 42 -4.18 11.56 -5.52
CA VAL A 42 -4.08 12.76 -4.70
C VAL A 42 -2.91 12.65 -3.72
N ARG A 43 -2.19 13.75 -3.55
CA ARG A 43 -1.17 13.93 -2.52
C ARG A 43 -1.56 15.07 -1.58
N ASP A 44 -1.17 14.97 -0.31
CA ASP A 44 -1.34 16.05 0.65
C ASP A 44 -0.29 17.17 0.46
N ALA A 45 -0.33 18.18 1.33
CA ALA A 45 0.59 19.31 1.30
C ALA A 45 2.07 18.93 1.59
N GLU A 46 2.31 17.78 2.22
CA GLU A 46 3.64 17.22 2.49
C GLU A 46 4.11 16.28 1.36
N GLY A 47 3.30 16.11 0.30
CA GLY A 47 3.59 15.26 -0.85
C GLY A 47 3.26 13.78 -0.64
N ARG A 48 2.63 13.41 0.48
CA ARG A 48 2.28 12.02 0.80
C ARG A 48 1.02 11.59 0.04
N PRO A 49 0.96 10.37 -0.53
CA PRO A 49 -0.22 9.87 -1.23
C PRO A 49 -1.41 9.67 -0.29
N ILE A 50 -2.52 10.39 -0.51
CA ILE A 50 -3.74 10.25 0.32
C ILE A 50 -4.90 9.57 -0.42
N GLU A 51 -4.81 9.44 -1.75
CA GLU A 51 -5.73 8.64 -2.55
C GLU A 51 -4.94 7.85 -3.60
N VAL A 52 -5.06 6.52 -3.57
CA VAL A 52 -4.29 5.63 -4.43
C VAL A 52 -5.21 4.60 -5.08
N GLU A 53 -5.16 4.54 -6.41
CA GLU A 53 -5.85 3.54 -7.21
C GLU A 53 -4.94 2.35 -7.47
N TYR A 54 -5.49 1.15 -7.33
CA TYR A 54 -4.81 -0.11 -7.56
C TYR A 54 -5.52 -0.93 -8.61
N ARG A 55 -4.72 -1.62 -9.44
CA ARG A 55 -5.14 -2.82 -10.14
C ARG A 55 -4.47 -4.02 -9.49
N ALA A 56 -5.24 -4.89 -8.86
CA ALA A 56 -4.74 -6.14 -8.29
C ALA A 56 -5.27 -7.35 -9.07
N SER A 57 -4.52 -8.44 -9.10
CA SER A 57 -4.98 -9.71 -9.64
C SER A 57 -4.69 -10.84 -8.67
N ALA A 58 -5.73 -11.58 -8.28
CA ALA A 58 -5.62 -12.77 -7.45
C ALA A 58 -6.52 -13.86 -8.02
N LEU A 59 -6.07 -15.12 -7.97
CA LEU A 59 -6.83 -16.29 -8.44
C LEU A 59 -7.37 -16.14 -9.89
N GLY A 60 -6.59 -15.53 -10.78
CA GLY A 60 -6.95 -15.32 -12.19
C GLY A 60 -8.00 -14.23 -12.44
N ARG A 61 -8.40 -13.46 -11.43
CA ARG A 61 -9.35 -12.35 -11.55
C ARG A 61 -8.65 -11.03 -11.24
N SER A 62 -9.03 -9.97 -11.96
CA SER A 62 -8.54 -8.61 -11.70
C SER A 62 -9.58 -7.77 -10.99
N THR A 63 -9.14 -6.96 -10.04
CA THR A 63 -9.95 -6.01 -9.28
C THR A 63 -9.32 -4.63 -9.38
N HIS A 64 -10.17 -3.61 -9.57
CA HIS A 64 -9.77 -2.20 -9.46
C HIS A 64 -10.42 -1.61 -8.22
N TYR A 65 -9.63 -0.89 -7.43
CA TYR A 65 -10.12 -0.23 -6.22
C TYR A 65 -9.27 0.99 -5.90
N THR A 66 -9.85 1.93 -5.15
CA THR A 66 -9.18 3.13 -4.66
C THR A 66 -9.22 3.14 -3.14
N LEU A 67 -8.08 3.42 -2.51
CA LEU A 67 -7.95 3.53 -1.07
C LEU A 67 -7.59 4.97 -0.68
N THR A 68 -8.20 5.43 0.41
CA THR A 68 -7.79 6.65 1.10
C THR A 68 -6.84 6.29 2.24
N TYR A 69 -5.74 7.03 2.36
CA TYR A 69 -4.72 6.80 3.37
C TYR A 69 -4.74 7.91 4.43
N ASP A 70 -4.66 7.49 5.68
CA ASP A 70 -4.47 8.36 6.85
C ASP A 70 -3.07 8.16 7.42
N TYR A 71 -2.40 9.27 7.73
CA TYR A 71 -1.05 9.31 8.27
C TYR A 71 -1.01 9.77 9.72
N SER A 72 -2.17 9.91 10.39
CA SER A 72 -2.24 10.40 11.78
C SER A 72 -1.49 9.53 12.79
N GLN A 73 -1.22 8.26 12.44
CA GLN A 73 -0.48 7.29 13.23
C GLN A 73 0.79 6.79 12.53
N ALA A 74 1.33 7.57 11.58
CA ALA A 74 2.60 7.24 10.94
C ALA A 74 3.75 7.21 11.97
N PRO A 75 4.72 6.28 11.83
CA PRO A 75 5.94 6.31 12.64
C PRO A 75 6.71 7.61 12.39
N GLY A 76 7.17 8.24 13.49
CA GLY A 76 7.98 9.46 13.48
C GLY A 76 9.46 9.21 13.26
#